data_AF-A0A7J6L6E7-F1
#
_entry.id   AF-A0A7J6L6E7-F1
#
_cell.length_a   1.000
_cell.length_b   1.000
_cell.length_c   1.000
_cell.angle_alpha   90.00
_cell.angle_beta   90.00
_cell.angle_gamma   90.00
#
_symmetry.space_group_name_H-M   'P 1'
#
loop_
_entity.id
_entity.type
_entity.pdbx_description
1 polymer ?
#
loop_
_entity_poly.entity_id
_entity_poly.type
_entity_poly.pdbx_seq_one_letter_code
_entity_poly.pdbx_strand_id
1 'polypeptide(L)'
;MSSSLGGNIVESVDSWPVYLVWFIHHNSYYNLRFHELEALAELCGDVPKESLYAVNDDMKASPTHPPTALVESPWVYVRLPNDEVAKSIAERSVLVKAILSVWGTGKTIPETIEDVNRRMPHEKRRAIITDELSFKYKLFAYGRKFTNRERQELMDAFGCLWDGDEKIDLDNANTVLWLISEYEHAATPGGAGDRKASKVKRHFCAREVAAGRYEDKQEPYFARYELTCRPVLGPTSLDNELAFIMANLAKIAKGKIVYDCFVGTGGLALTAAHFGAFVIGSDIDIRVLRGHRVAYANEGKSPLLDKISGDSGPKDISIFRNFLCYGLARPEVIHADMAAPFWRKDAKSGGFVDVILTDPPYGIRAGTKRVGAKTDHVINDRMSYVPQKVRYETDQVMEDLLQTAVDILVDHGMLVYLLPIELSQLFTPAELDRMEKEQELAGDNPAEKTRKRKRKQEAAARGKVAASTRVILRDESIMMSRAGQESKSVASSEGSSVQYRDVYAPETARDTPFLTETNYTKLLPPCPEELRIVNVSLQILSAGLGR
;
A
#
# COMPACT_ATOMS: atom_id res chain seq x y z
N MET A 1 34.29 29.76 16.78
CA MET A 1 35.17 28.63 17.17
C MET A 1 34.24 27.46 17.47
N SER A 2 34.17 26.35 16.76
CA SER A 2 35.07 25.72 15.79
C SER A 2 34.25 25.06 14.68
N SER A 3 34.50 25.49 13.45
CA SER A 3 34.32 24.73 12.21
C SER A 3 35.32 23.57 12.19
N SER A 4 34.88 22.32 12.39
CA SER A 4 35.62 21.10 12.03
C SER A 4 34.88 19.80 12.41
N LEU A 5 33.74 19.48 11.78
CA LEU A 5 33.16 18.13 11.82
C LEU A 5 32.50 17.76 10.47
N GLY A 6 33.08 18.23 9.36
CA GLY A 6 32.63 17.92 7.99
C GLY A 6 33.39 16.76 7.33
N GLY A 7 34.00 15.87 8.11
CA GLY A 7 34.69 14.70 7.61
C GLY A 7 34.49 13.54 8.57
N ASN A 8 33.82 12.48 8.09
CA ASN A 8 33.68 11.11 8.64
C ASN A 8 32.25 10.52 8.62
N ILE A 9 31.32 10.99 7.78
CA ILE A 9 30.00 10.33 7.56
C ILE A 9 29.79 10.00 6.07
N VAL A 10 30.82 9.45 5.44
CA VAL A 10 30.67 8.74 4.16
C VAL A 10 31.54 7.50 4.28
N GLU A 11 31.06 6.49 5.01
CA GLU A 11 31.35 5.14 4.51
C GLU A 11 30.85 5.15 3.06
N SER A 12 31.74 4.90 2.09
CA SER A 12 31.34 4.99 0.69
C SER A 12 30.15 4.05 0.50
N VAL A 13 29.07 4.51 -0.13
CA VAL A 13 27.89 3.69 -0.47
C VAL A 13 28.29 2.36 -1.15
N ASP A 14 29.47 2.33 -1.78
CA ASP A 14 30.10 1.14 -2.36
C ASP A 14 30.44 0.04 -1.33
N SER A 15 30.57 0.37 -0.04
CA SER A 15 30.82 -0.59 1.04
C SER A 15 29.54 -1.33 1.45
N TRP A 16 28.37 -0.71 1.27
CA TRP A 16 27.10 -1.26 1.74
C TRP A 16 26.79 -2.64 1.13
N PRO A 17 26.20 -3.55 1.93
CA PRO A 17 25.72 -4.83 1.43
C PRO A 17 24.56 -4.66 0.44
N VAL A 18 24.48 -5.60 -0.51
CA VAL A 18 23.37 -5.70 -1.46
C VAL A 18 22.36 -6.72 -0.94
N TYR A 19 21.09 -6.35 -1.03
CA TYR A 19 19.95 -7.17 -0.66
C TYR A 19 18.99 -7.33 -1.84
N LEU A 20 18.31 -8.47 -1.89
CA LEU A 20 17.20 -8.72 -2.78
C LEU A 20 15.90 -8.46 -2.02
N VAL A 21 15.21 -7.36 -2.37
CA VAL A 21 13.87 -7.07 -1.86
C VAL A 21 12.87 -7.86 -2.69
N TRP A 22 12.03 -8.62 -2.01
CA TRP A 22 10.91 -9.35 -2.57
C TRP A 22 9.62 -8.61 -2.23
N PHE A 23 8.86 -8.18 -3.24
CA PHE A 23 7.55 -7.58 -3.07
C PHE A 23 6.41 -8.60 -3.11
N ILE A 24 5.34 -8.27 -2.40
CA ILE A 24 4.06 -8.96 -2.50
C ILE A 24 3.37 -8.50 -3.77
N HIS A 25 2.78 -9.43 -4.50
CA HIS A 25 1.94 -9.09 -5.63
C HIS A 25 0.56 -8.64 -5.16
N HIS A 26 0.47 -7.41 -4.67
CA HIS A 26 -0.76 -6.82 -4.17
C HIS A 26 -1.64 -6.35 -5.35
N ASN A 27 -2.87 -6.85 -5.46
CA ASN A 27 -3.74 -6.59 -6.63
C ASN A 27 -3.95 -5.09 -6.93
N SER A 28 -4.20 -4.27 -5.90
CA SER A 28 -4.48 -2.84 -6.08
C SER A 28 -3.24 -1.94 -6.05
N TYR A 29 -2.30 -2.18 -5.13
CA TYR A 29 -1.23 -1.23 -4.79
C TYR A 29 0.16 -1.64 -5.26
N TYR A 30 0.30 -2.67 -6.10
CA TYR A 30 1.61 -3.16 -6.54
C TYR A 30 2.50 -2.05 -7.12
N ASN A 31 1.92 -1.08 -7.82
CA ASN A 31 2.68 0.03 -8.43
C ASN A 31 3.29 1.00 -7.42
N LEU A 32 2.86 0.98 -6.16
CA LEU A 32 3.44 1.78 -5.08
C LEU A 32 4.67 1.13 -4.45
N ARG A 33 5.01 -0.12 -4.81
CA ARG A 33 6.07 -0.90 -4.15
C ARG A 33 7.43 -0.19 -4.12
N PHE A 34 7.79 0.48 -5.21
CA PHE A 34 9.05 1.21 -5.29
C PHE A 34 9.00 2.52 -4.51
N HIS A 35 7.92 3.30 -4.64
CA HIS A 35 7.78 4.54 -3.87
C HIS A 35 7.72 4.28 -2.36
N GLU A 36 7.04 3.21 -1.92
CA GLU A 36 7.02 2.82 -0.51
C GLU A 36 8.43 2.40 -0.06
N LEU A 37 9.12 1.57 -0.84
CA LEU A 37 10.49 1.14 -0.52
C LEU A 37 11.46 2.33 -0.44
N GLU A 38 11.41 3.27 -1.39
CA GLU A 38 12.23 4.48 -1.41
C GLU A 38 11.98 5.34 -0.16
N ALA A 39 10.70 5.60 0.16
CA ALA A 39 10.34 6.40 1.34
C ALA A 39 10.78 5.74 2.65
N LEU A 40 10.68 4.40 2.74
CA LEU A 40 11.12 3.64 3.91
C LEU A 40 12.64 3.55 4.00
N ALA A 41 13.36 3.44 2.89
CA ALA A 41 14.82 3.42 2.90
C ALA A 41 15.39 4.75 3.40
N GLU A 42 14.80 5.87 2.97
CA GLU A 42 15.15 7.20 3.48
C GLU A 42 14.76 7.34 4.96
N LEU A 43 13.54 6.93 5.34
CA LEU A 43 13.06 7.06 6.72
C LEU A 43 13.83 6.19 7.73
N CYS A 44 14.19 4.96 7.35
CA CYS A 44 14.75 3.97 8.28
C CYS A 44 16.29 3.97 8.30
N GLY A 45 16.95 4.49 7.28
CA GLY A 45 18.41 4.43 7.17
C GLY A 45 19.06 5.59 6.44
N ASP A 46 18.35 6.70 6.23
CA ASP A 46 18.82 7.88 5.51
C ASP A 46 19.41 7.54 4.12
N VAL A 47 18.86 6.50 3.47
CA VAL A 47 19.32 6.03 2.17
C VAL A 47 18.64 6.83 1.06
N PRO A 48 19.38 7.66 0.30
CA PRO A 48 18.78 8.42 -0.78
C PRO A 48 18.47 7.52 -1.99
N LYS A 49 17.41 7.86 -2.73
CA LYS A 49 16.90 7.11 -3.90
C LYS A 49 17.99 6.79 -4.93
N GLU A 50 18.90 7.73 -5.17
CA GLU A 50 19.99 7.62 -6.14
C GLU A 50 21.02 6.54 -5.76
N SER A 51 21.10 6.25 -4.46
CA SER A 51 22.02 5.28 -3.87
C SER A 51 21.34 3.97 -3.47
N LEU A 52 20.02 3.88 -3.55
CA LEU A 52 19.27 2.72 -3.09
C LEU A 52 19.43 1.52 -4.01
N TYR A 53 19.34 1.69 -5.34
CA TYR A 53 19.23 0.56 -6.26
C TYR A 53 20.57 0.03 -6.76
N ALA A 54 20.67 -1.29 -6.90
CA ALA A 54 21.80 -1.98 -7.53
C ALA A 54 21.36 -2.74 -8.78
N VAL A 55 22.28 -2.94 -9.74
CA VAL A 55 22.00 -3.68 -10.97
C VAL A 55 21.80 -5.18 -10.69
N ASN A 56 22.68 -5.77 -9.88
CA ASN A 56 22.59 -7.15 -9.42
C ASN A 56 23.49 -7.36 -8.18
N ASP A 57 23.50 -8.57 -7.62
CA ASP A 57 24.30 -8.94 -6.43
C ASP A 57 25.82 -8.71 -6.60
N ASP A 58 26.36 -8.93 -7.81
CA ASP A 58 27.80 -8.85 -8.09
C ASP A 58 28.24 -7.44 -8.57
N MET A 59 27.31 -6.68 -9.14
CA MET A 59 27.52 -5.30 -9.61
C MET A 59 26.81 -4.33 -8.68
N LYS A 60 27.57 -3.86 -7.68
CA LYS A 60 27.18 -2.74 -6.81
C LYS A 60 26.94 -1.42 -7.56
N ALA A 61 27.17 -1.37 -8.87
CA ALA A 61 26.85 -0.19 -9.68
C ALA A 61 25.36 0.17 -9.56
N SER A 62 25.07 1.46 -9.49
CA SER A 62 23.70 1.96 -9.65
C SER A 62 23.20 1.66 -11.06
N PRO A 63 21.94 1.27 -11.23
CA PRO A 63 21.34 1.17 -12.56
C PRO A 63 21.31 2.55 -13.22
N THR A 64 21.33 2.57 -14.55
CA THR A 64 21.24 3.83 -15.33
C THR A 64 19.96 4.61 -15.01
N HIS A 65 18.87 3.89 -14.72
CA HIS A 65 17.62 4.43 -14.24
C HIS A 65 17.07 3.59 -13.08
N PRO A 66 16.51 4.23 -12.03
CA PRO A 66 15.75 3.52 -11.01
C PRO A 66 14.63 2.67 -11.61
N PRO A 67 14.28 1.52 -10.99
CA PRO A 67 13.14 0.72 -11.43
C PRO A 67 11.84 1.51 -11.24
N THR A 68 10.96 1.39 -12.22
CA THR A 68 9.63 2.02 -12.21
C THR A 68 8.55 0.96 -12.10
N ALA A 69 7.30 1.38 -11.90
CA ALA A 69 6.14 0.48 -11.84
C ALA A 69 6.05 -0.51 -13.03
N LEU A 70 6.63 -0.16 -14.19
CA LEU A 70 6.68 -0.98 -15.41
C LEU A 70 7.50 -2.28 -15.26
N VAL A 71 8.37 -2.37 -14.26
CA VAL A 71 9.18 -3.57 -14.03
C VAL A 71 8.29 -4.68 -13.43
N GLU A 72 7.90 -5.67 -14.22
CA GLU A 72 7.01 -6.75 -13.75
C GLU A 72 7.62 -7.63 -12.64
N SER A 73 8.95 -7.71 -12.59
CA SER A 73 9.68 -8.49 -11.58
C SER A 73 9.24 -8.11 -10.16
N PRO A 74 8.89 -9.09 -9.30
CA PRO A 74 8.61 -8.85 -7.88
C PRO A 74 9.89 -8.69 -7.06
N TRP A 75 11.04 -8.65 -7.72
CA TRP A 75 12.35 -8.59 -7.10
C TRP A 75 13.10 -7.36 -7.55
N VAL A 76 13.82 -6.74 -6.61
CA VAL A 76 14.75 -5.65 -6.89
C VAL A 76 15.97 -5.76 -5.99
N TYR A 77 17.14 -5.44 -6.54
CA TYR A 77 18.37 -5.33 -5.78
C TYR A 77 18.55 -3.93 -5.20
N VAL A 78 18.90 -3.86 -3.93
CA VAL A 78 19.14 -2.61 -3.21
C VAL A 78 20.41 -2.66 -2.38
N ARG A 79 21.04 -1.51 -2.18
CA ARG A 79 22.10 -1.30 -1.19
C ARG A 79 21.49 -0.68 0.05
N LEU A 80 21.71 -1.31 1.19
CA LEU A 80 21.31 -0.78 2.51
C LEU A 80 22.51 -0.81 3.45
N PRO A 81 22.60 0.09 4.43
CA PRO A 81 23.76 0.16 5.32
C PRO A 81 24.06 -1.16 6.06
N ASN A 82 23.01 -1.86 6.53
CA ASN A 82 23.13 -3.06 7.35
C ASN A 82 21.79 -3.83 7.44
N ASP A 83 21.83 -4.96 8.15
CA ASP A 83 20.67 -5.84 8.38
C ASP A 83 19.59 -5.15 9.24
N GLU A 84 19.96 -4.22 10.14
CA GLU A 84 19.03 -3.49 11.00
C GLU A 84 18.12 -2.55 10.22
N VAL A 85 18.66 -1.84 9.22
CA VAL A 85 17.88 -1.01 8.30
C VAL A 85 16.94 -1.88 7.46
N ALA A 86 17.43 -3.01 6.92
CA ALA A 86 16.61 -3.95 6.17
C ALA A 86 15.42 -4.47 7.01
N LYS A 87 15.68 -4.86 8.27
CA LYS A 87 14.62 -5.28 9.20
C LYS A 87 13.60 -4.16 9.46
N SER A 88 14.07 -2.94 9.71
CA SER A 88 13.20 -1.79 9.94
C SER A 88 12.27 -1.50 8.75
N ILE A 89 12.78 -1.61 7.51
CA ILE A 89 11.98 -1.47 6.29
C ILE A 89 10.91 -2.59 6.22
N ALA A 90 11.31 -3.85 6.38
CA ALA A 90 10.40 -4.99 6.26
C ALA A 90 9.33 -5.01 7.36
N GLU A 91 9.66 -4.60 8.58
CA GLU A 91 8.73 -4.52 9.70
C GLU A 91 7.67 -3.44 9.51
N ARG A 92 7.96 -2.40 8.73
CA ARG A 92 7.08 -1.26 8.53
C ARG A 92 6.30 -1.31 7.20
N SER A 93 6.89 -1.87 6.16
CA SER A 93 6.30 -1.92 4.82
C SER A 93 4.99 -2.72 4.77
N VAL A 94 4.10 -2.29 3.88
CA VAL A 94 2.91 -3.03 3.48
C VAL A 94 3.21 -3.93 2.27
N LEU A 95 4.07 -3.49 1.35
CA LEU A 95 4.28 -4.15 0.04
C LEU A 95 5.51 -5.06 -0.04
N VAL A 96 6.41 -5.03 0.95
CA VAL A 96 7.58 -5.92 1.03
C VAL A 96 7.19 -7.25 1.67
N LYS A 97 7.44 -8.34 0.93
CA LYS A 97 7.26 -9.73 1.38
C LYS A 97 8.44 -10.22 2.21
N ALA A 98 9.65 -9.89 1.79
CA ALA A 98 10.89 -10.27 2.47
C ALA A 98 12.06 -9.44 1.94
N ILE A 99 13.11 -9.32 2.74
CA ILE A 99 14.41 -8.82 2.32
C ILE A 99 15.44 -9.93 2.53
N LEU A 100 16.14 -10.28 1.46
CA LEU A 100 17.02 -11.44 1.40
C LEU A 100 18.47 -11.02 1.13
N SER A 101 19.41 -11.70 1.77
CA SER A 101 20.84 -11.64 1.44
C SER A 101 21.17 -12.83 0.53
N VAL A 102 21.42 -12.58 -0.76
CA VAL A 102 21.64 -13.65 -1.75
C VAL A 102 23.05 -14.21 -1.59
N TRP A 103 23.14 -15.49 -1.26
CA TRP A 103 24.41 -16.20 -1.12
C TRP A 103 24.91 -16.72 -2.48
N GLY A 104 24.00 -17.11 -3.36
CA GLY A 104 24.35 -17.54 -4.72
C GLY A 104 23.15 -17.61 -5.65
N THR A 105 23.40 -17.48 -6.95
CA THR A 105 22.41 -17.58 -8.02
C THR A 105 23.01 -18.26 -9.25
N GLY A 106 22.19 -19.01 -9.99
CA GLY A 106 22.63 -19.71 -11.19
C GLY A 106 21.45 -20.15 -12.05
N LYS A 107 21.69 -20.56 -13.30
CA LYS A 107 20.64 -21.12 -14.16
C LYS A 107 20.34 -22.57 -13.82
N THR A 108 21.31 -23.25 -13.20
CA THR A 108 21.20 -24.62 -12.71
C THR A 108 21.52 -24.72 -11.22
N ILE A 109 21.08 -25.80 -10.58
CA ILE A 109 21.39 -26.06 -9.17
C ILE A 109 22.91 -26.15 -8.93
N PRO A 110 23.71 -26.90 -9.74
CA PRO A 110 25.16 -26.94 -9.57
C PRO A 110 25.83 -25.57 -9.69
N GLU A 111 25.45 -24.76 -10.69
CA GLU A 111 25.96 -23.38 -10.83
C GLU A 111 25.65 -22.53 -9.59
N THR A 112 24.45 -22.69 -9.02
CA THR A 112 24.04 -21.95 -7.82
C THR A 112 24.88 -22.35 -6.62
N ILE A 113 25.15 -23.64 -6.44
CA ILE A 113 26.00 -24.17 -5.35
C ILE A 113 27.44 -23.69 -5.51
N GLU A 114 27.98 -23.69 -6.73
CA GLU A 114 29.31 -23.15 -7.02
C GLU A 114 29.39 -21.66 -6.65
N ASP A 115 28.38 -20.88 -7.02
CA ASP A 115 28.27 -19.46 -6.71
C ASP A 115 28.17 -19.21 -5.18
N VAL A 116 27.40 -20.04 -4.46
CA VAL A 116 27.33 -20.02 -2.98
C VAL A 116 28.71 -20.30 -2.38
N ASN A 117 29.41 -21.35 -2.83
CA ASN A 117 30.74 -21.66 -2.30
C ASN A 117 31.76 -20.55 -2.58
N ARG A 118 31.61 -19.82 -3.70
CA ARG A 118 32.46 -18.68 -4.02
C ARG A 118 32.19 -17.47 -3.11
N ARG A 119 30.93 -17.06 -2.96
CA ARG A 119 30.57 -15.83 -2.21
C ARG A 119 30.51 -16.04 -0.70
N MET A 120 29.99 -17.19 -0.29
CA MET A 120 29.79 -17.62 1.09
C MET A 120 30.50 -18.96 1.33
N PRO A 121 31.85 -18.98 1.39
CA PRO A 121 32.60 -20.19 1.70
C PRO A 121 32.23 -20.74 3.08
N HIS A 122 32.60 -22.00 3.32
CA HIS A 122 32.24 -22.77 4.52
C HIS A 122 32.39 -21.97 5.83
N GLU A 123 33.56 -21.35 6.06
CA GLU A 123 33.84 -20.56 7.26
C GLU A 123 32.82 -19.42 7.48
N LYS A 124 32.44 -18.71 6.40
CA LYS A 124 31.43 -17.63 6.50
C LYS A 124 30.03 -18.16 6.78
N ARG A 125 29.68 -19.34 6.23
CA ARG A 125 28.39 -19.98 6.52
C ARG A 125 28.34 -20.43 7.98
N ARG A 126 29.41 -21.04 8.51
CA ARG A 126 29.52 -21.45 9.92
C ARG A 126 29.53 -20.28 10.91
N ALA A 127 30.00 -19.11 10.49
CA ALA A 127 29.89 -17.90 11.31
C ALA A 127 28.44 -17.40 11.48
N ILE A 128 27.53 -17.75 10.55
CA ILE A 128 26.11 -17.36 10.61
C ILE A 128 25.27 -18.49 11.21
N ILE A 129 25.54 -19.73 10.83
CA ILE A 129 24.87 -20.94 11.31
C ILE A 129 25.89 -21.68 12.18
N THR A 130 25.92 -21.31 13.45
CA THR A 130 26.80 -21.92 14.46
C THR A 130 26.16 -23.17 15.05
N ASP A 131 26.92 -23.91 15.86
CA ASP A 131 26.47 -25.10 16.57
C ASP A 131 25.32 -24.80 17.56
N GLU A 132 25.07 -23.53 17.88
CA GLU A 132 24.00 -23.09 18.79
C GLU A 132 22.75 -22.62 18.06
N LEU A 133 22.89 -22.10 16.84
CA LEU A 133 21.80 -21.47 16.09
C LEU A 133 21.17 -22.47 15.11
N SER A 134 19.87 -22.68 15.24
CA SER A 134 19.15 -23.55 14.32
C SER A 134 18.85 -22.86 13.00
N PHE A 135 18.76 -23.65 11.93
CA PHE A 135 18.30 -23.14 10.64
C PHE A 135 17.19 -24.01 10.03
N LYS A 136 16.50 -23.45 9.04
CA LYS A 136 15.56 -24.20 8.19
C LYS A 136 15.59 -23.73 6.75
N TYR A 137 15.13 -24.60 5.86
CA TYR A 137 14.86 -24.23 4.48
C TYR A 137 13.40 -23.82 4.27
N LYS A 138 13.20 -22.71 3.55
CA LYS A 138 11.95 -22.38 2.88
C LYS A 138 12.16 -22.52 1.37
N LEU A 139 11.25 -23.24 0.70
CA LEU A 139 11.32 -23.49 -0.74
C LEU A 139 10.22 -22.72 -1.46
N PHE A 140 10.59 -21.96 -2.49
CA PHE A 140 9.64 -21.20 -3.29
C PHE A 140 9.87 -21.36 -4.79
N ALA A 141 8.79 -21.53 -5.55
CA ALA A 141 8.81 -21.54 -7.00
C ALA A 141 8.00 -20.35 -7.50
N TYR A 142 8.65 -19.43 -8.22
CA TYR A 142 7.97 -18.30 -8.86
C TYR A 142 7.50 -18.71 -10.25
N GLY A 143 6.19 -18.68 -10.49
CA GLY A 143 5.56 -19.02 -11.78
C GLY A 143 4.92 -20.42 -11.84
N ARG A 144 5.19 -21.31 -10.88
CA ARG A 144 4.49 -22.60 -10.69
C ARG A 144 4.69 -23.13 -9.27
N LYS A 145 4.13 -24.30 -8.96
CA LYS A 145 4.41 -25.01 -7.70
C LYS A 145 5.45 -26.11 -7.87
N PHE A 146 6.22 -26.34 -6.81
CA PHE A 146 6.98 -27.57 -6.66
C PHE A 146 6.07 -28.76 -6.31
N THR A 147 6.40 -29.91 -6.89
CA THR A 147 6.01 -31.22 -6.39
C THR A 147 6.82 -31.58 -5.14
N ASN A 148 6.33 -32.53 -4.32
CA ASN A 148 7.09 -32.98 -3.14
C ASN A 148 8.42 -33.64 -3.53
N ARG A 149 8.47 -34.30 -4.68
CA ARG A 149 9.71 -34.90 -5.20
C ARG A 149 10.75 -33.83 -5.54
N GLU A 150 10.35 -32.79 -6.27
CA GLU A 150 11.24 -31.67 -6.60
C GLU A 150 11.73 -30.92 -5.34
N ARG A 151 10.88 -30.80 -4.31
CA ARG A 151 11.30 -30.22 -3.02
C ARG A 151 12.43 -31.03 -2.38
N GLN A 152 12.27 -32.35 -2.32
CA GLN A 152 13.28 -33.24 -1.75
C GLN A 152 14.58 -33.20 -2.57
N GLU A 153 14.48 -33.32 -3.90
CA GLU A 153 15.61 -33.26 -4.82
C GLU A 153 16.41 -31.94 -4.65
N LEU A 154 15.70 -30.82 -4.46
CA LEU A 154 16.34 -29.53 -4.24
C LEU A 154 17.05 -29.48 -2.87
N MET A 155 16.40 -29.96 -1.80
CA MET A 155 17.02 -30.00 -0.47
C MET A 155 18.26 -30.91 -0.44
N ASP A 156 18.16 -32.10 -1.03
CA ASP A 156 19.26 -33.08 -1.10
C ASP A 156 20.44 -32.51 -1.87
N ALA A 157 20.18 -31.82 -2.99
CA ALA A 157 21.24 -31.20 -3.80
C ALA A 157 22.00 -30.11 -3.04
N PHE A 158 21.31 -29.28 -2.26
CA PHE A 158 21.93 -28.24 -1.42
C PHE A 158 22.53 -28.80 -0.11
N GLY A 159 22.31 -30.09 0.18
CA GLY A 159 22.89 -30.79 1.33
C GLY A 159 24.42 -30.77 1.37
N CYS A 160 25.07 -30.69 0.21
CA CYS A 160 26.54 -30.65 0.10
C CYS A 160 27.19 -29.36 0.64
N LEU A 161 26.40 -28.35 1.01
CA LEU A 161 26.89 -27.11 1.61
C LEU A 161 27.20 -27.24 3.11
N TRP A 162 26.80 -28.35 3.74
CA TRP A 162 26.74 -28.59 5.18
C TRP A 162 27.54 -29.82 5.60
N ASP A 163 27.98 -29.83 6.86
CA ASP A 163 28.73 -30.94 7.44
C ASP A 163 27.83 -32.01 8.08
N GLY A 164 26.57 -31.65 8.37
CA GLY A 164 25.54 -32.54 8.91
C GLY A 164 25.41 -32.50 10.44
N ASP A 165 26.19 -31.67 11.13
CA ASP A 165 26.11 -31.39 12.57
C ASP A 165 25.28 -30.13 12.89
N GLU A 166 24.85 -29.38 11.87
CA GLU A 166 24.06 -28.17 12.03
C GLU A 166 22.67 -28.47 12.63
N LYS A 167 22.21 -27.59 13.54
CA LYS A 167 20.90 -27.74 14.16
C LYS A 167 19.77 -27.34 13.22
N ILE A 168 18.78 -28.20 13.06
CA ILE A 168 17.58 -27.92 12.25
C ILE A 168 16.36 -27.77 13.17
N ASP A 169 15.64 -26.66 13.02
CA ASP A 169 14.33 -26.43 13.67
C ASP A 169 13.33 -25.96 12.61
N LEU A 170 12.35 -26.80 12.28
CA LEU A 170 11.39 -26.51 11.22
C LEU A 170 10.37 -25.44 11.62
N ASP A 171 10.14 -25.26 12.92
CA ASP A 171 9.14 -24.35 13.45
C ASP A 171 9.77 -22.99 13.76
N ASN A 172 10.78 -22.95 14.63
CA ASN A 172 11.36 -21.72 15.20
C ASN A 172 12.87 -21.58 14.95
N ALA A 173 13.31 -21.86 13.72
CA ALA A 173 14.70 -21.62 13.30
C ALA A 173 15.19 -20.20 13.60
N ASN A 174 16.44 -20.08 14.07
CA ASN A 174 17.13 -18.80 14.18
C ASN A 174 17.47 -18.20 12.81
N THR A 175 17.82 -19.06 11.84
CA THR A 175 18.17 -18.65 10.48
C THR A 175 17.26 -19.31 9.46
N VAL A 176 16.68 -18.53 8.55
CA VAL A 176 15.88 -19.06 7.44
C VAL A 176 16.65 -18.91 6.15
N LEU A 177 16.84 -20.03 5.44
CA LEU A 177 17.43 -20.05 4.11
C LEU A 177 16.35 -20.31 3.07
N TRP A 178 16.30 -19.45 2.06
CA TRP A 178 15.42 -19.56 0.92
C TRP A 178 16.12 -20.25 -0.24
N LEU A 179 15.49 -21.31 -0.74
CA LEU A 179 15.80 -21.91 -2.03
C LEU A 179 14.68 -21.54 -3.00
N ILE A 180 14.96 -20.58 -3.88
CA ILE A 180 13.98 -20.00 -4.79
C ILE A 180 14.29 -20.44 -6.22
N SER A 181 13.29 -20.91 -6.96
CA SER A 181 13.37 -21.18 -8.39
C SER A 181 12.44 -20.24 -9.16
N GLU A 182 13.01 -19.38 -10.00
CA GLU A 182 12.26 -18.51 -10.90
C GLU A 182 12.07 -19.22 -12.25
N TYR A 183 10.83 -19.28 -12.73
CA TYR A 183 10.46 -19.90 -13.99
C TYR A 183 10.01 -18.83 -15.01
N GLU A 184 10.24 -19.08 -16.30
CA GLU A 184 9.78 -18.21 -17.37
C GLU A 184 8.23 -18.19 -17.44
N HIS A 185 7.62 -17.01 -17.59
CA HIS A 185 6.19 -16.93 -17.81
C HIS A 185 5.80 -17.54 -19.16
N ALA A 186 4.76 -18.37 -19.19
CA ALA A 186 4.24 -18.90 -20.44
C ALA A 186 3.77 -17.74 -21.32
N ALA A 187 4.32 -17.63 -22.54
CA ALA A 187 3.88 -16.64 -23.50
C ALA A 187 2.38 -16.87 -23.82
N THR A 188 1.58 -15.81 -23.71
CA THR A 188 0.13 -15.69 -24.00
C THR A 188 -0.89 -16.39 -23.07
N PRO A 189 -1.87 -15.65 -22.51
CA PRO A 189 -3.12 -16.23 -22.04
C PRO A 189 -3.98 -16.65 -23.25
N GLY A 190 -4.14 -17.96 -23.47
CA GLY A 190 -5.04 -18.50 -24.50
C GLY A 190 -4.43 -19.56 -25.42
N GLY A 191 -3.10 -19.72 -25.42
CA GLY A 191 -2.47 -20.87 -26.04
C GLY A 191 -2.67 -22.10 -25.17
N ALA A 192 -3.31 -23.15 -25.69
CA ALA A 192 -3.38 -24.48 -25.09
C ALA A 192 -2.01 -25.20 -25.12
N GLY A 193 -0.94 -24.49 -24.75
CA GLY A 193 0.39 -25.04 -24.54
C GLY A 193 0.51 -25.59 -23.13
N ASP A 194 1.11 -26.77 -23.01
CA ASP A 194 1.23 -27.53 -21.78
C ASP A 194 1.94 -26.70 -20.68
N ARG A 195 1.19 -26.27 -19.65
CA ARG A 195 1.70 -25.50 -18.50
C ARG A 195 2.81 -26.22 -17.71
N LYS A 196 3.13 -27.46 -18.05
CA LYS A 196 4.06 -28.34 -17.33
C LYS A 196 5.54 -28.10 -17.64
N ALA A 197 5.89 -27.44 -18.75
CA ALA A 197 7.29 -27.29 -19.18
C ALA A 197 7.78 -25.83 -19.16
N SER A 198 7.41 -25.04 -18.15
CA SER A 198 8.05 -23.74 -17.99
C SER A 198 9.53 -23.94 -17.64
N LYS A 199 10.41 -23.31 -18.43
CA LYS A 199 11.86 -23.39 -18.28
C LYS A 199 12.29 -22.59 -17.05
N VAL A 200 13.23 -23.15 -16.27
CA VAL A 200 13.85 -22.41 -15.16
C VAL A 200 14.66 -21.26 -15.74
N LYS A 201 14.39 -20.05 -15.26
CA LYS A 201 15.14 -18.84 -15.56
C LYS A 201 16.39 -18.76 -14.68
N ARG A 202 16.24 -19.00 -13.37
CA ARG A 202 17.33 -18.99 -12.37
C ARG A 202 16.90 -19.60 -11.04
N HIS A 203 17.90 -19.98 -10.24
CA HIS A 203 17.77 -20.35 -8.84
C HIS A 203 18.45 -19.30 -7.95
N PHE A 204 18.00 -19.22 -6.70
CA PHE A 204 18.63 -18.45 -5.63
C PHE A 204 18.79 -19.32 -4.39
N CYS A 205 19.94 -19.21 -3.75
CA CYS A 205 20.12 -19.55 -2.35
C CYS A 205 20.34 -18.23 -1.59
N ALA A 206 19.47 -17.91 -0.64
CA ALA A 206 19.51 -16.64 0.06
C ALA A 206 19.16 -16.80 1.54
N ARG A 207 19.80 -16.01 2.40
CA ARG A 207 19.41 -15.88 3.80
C ARG A 207 18.30 -14.85 3.94
N GLU A 208 17.23 -15.20 4.65
CA GLU A 208 16.23 -14.24 5.08
C GLU A 208 16.84 -13.28 6.10
N VAL A 209 16.89 -11.99 5.76
CA VAL A 209 17.36 -10.94 6.69
C VAL A 209 16.17 -10.45 7.51
N ALA A 210 15.04 -10.30 6.83
CA ALA A 210 13.77 -10.00 7.43
C ALA A 210 12.63 -10.57 6.59
N ALA A 211 11.72 -11.30 7.21
CA ALA A 211 10.42 -11.58 6.63
C ALA A 211 9.53 -10.34 6.74
N GLY A 212 8.79 -10.05 5.68
CA GLY A 212 7.62 -9.20 5.78
C GLY A 212 6.52 -9.91 6.56
N ARG A 213 5.56 -9.15 7.08
CA ARG A 213 4.55 -9.65 8.04
C ARG A 213 3.49 -10.60 7.47
N TYR A 214 3.67 -11.11 6.25
CA TYR A 214 2.71 -11.99 5.58
C TYR A 214 3.07 -13.47 5.71
N GLU A 215 4.28 -13.82 6.15
CA GLU A 215 4.77 -15.20 6.15
C GLU A 215 4.66 -15.95 7.48
N ASP A 216 4.87 -15.28 8.61
CA ASP A 216 5.19 -15.97 9.87
C ASP A 216 4.01 -16.15 10.84
N LYS A 217 2.78 -16.36 10.33
CA LYS A 217 1.53 -16.48 11.12
C LYS A 217 1.24 -15.31 12.07
N GLN A 218 2.09 -14.29 12.12
CA GLN A 218 1.85 -13.04 12.80
C GLN A 218 0.99 -12.18 11.88
N GLU A 219 -0.20 -11.84 12.35
CA GLU A 219 -1.09 -10.95 11.62
C GLU A 219 -0.40 -9.58 11.42
N PRO A 220 -0.37 -9.04 10.19
CA PRO A 220 0.29 -7.77 9.95
C PRO A 220 -0.32 -6.66 10.81
N TYR A 221 0.50 -5.71 11.29
CA TYR A 221 0.05 -4.70 12.26
C TYR A 221 -1.13 -3.86 11.74
N PHE A 222 -1.21 -3.69 10.42
CA PHE A 222 -2.26 -2.94 9.76
C PHE A 222 -3.58 -3.71 9.63
N ALA A 223 -3.60 -5.04 9.73
CA ALA A 223 -4.84 -5.83 9.64
C ALA A 223 -5.82 -5.53 10.78
N ARG A 224 -5.31 -5.17 11.97
CA ARG A 224 -6.18 -4.71 13.07
C ARG A 224 -6.95 -3.42 12.74
N TYR A 225 -6.53 -2.67 11.72
CA TYR A 225 -7.17 -1.42 11.26
C TYR A 225 -8.16 -1.61 10.10
N GLU A 226 -8.36 -2.86 9.66
CA GLU A 226 -9.37 -3.20 8.66
C GLU A 226 -10.72 -2.56 8.99
N LEU A 227 -11.45 -2.12 7.95
CA LEU A 227 -12.74 -1.47 8.12
C LEU A 227 -13.75 -2.34 8.88
N THR A 228 -13.66 -3.66 8.72
CA THR A 228 -14.44 -4.67 9.45
C THR A 228 -14.17 -4.66 10.95
N CYS A 229 -12.94 -4.34 11.35
CA CYS A 229 -12.48 -4.28 12.74
C CYS A 229 -12.60 -2.88 13.34
N ARG A 230 -12.82 -1.83 12.52
CA ARG A 230 -12.85 -0.44 12.99
C ARG A 230 -14.05 -0.17 13.91
N PRO A 231 -13.85 0.44 15.09
CA PRO A 231 -14.93 0.75 16.04
C PRO A 231 -15.98 1.73 15.49
N VAL A 232 -15.55 2.83 14.88
CA VAL A 232 -16.41 3.87 14.32
C VAL A 232 -16.07 4.09 12.85
N LEU A 233 -17.09 4.02 12.00
CA LEU A 233 -16.99 4.15 10.55
C LEU A 233 -17.72 5.39 10.05
N GLY A 234 -17.18 5.97 8.97
CA GLY A 234 -17.80 7.05 8.21
C GLY A 234 -18.19 6.61 6.80
N PRO A 235 -18.95 7.44 6.06
CA PRO A 235 -19.49 7.09 4.74
C PRO A 235 -18.41 6.84 3.67
N THR A 236 -17.24 7.47 3.81
CA THR A 236 -16.14 7.46 2.84
C THR A 236 -14.81 7.08 3.49
N SER A 237 -14.81 5.99 4.26
CA SER A 237 -13.57 5.54 4.93
C SER A 237 -12.58 4.96 3.91
N LEU A 238 -11.34 5.47 3.91
CA LEU A 238 -10.23 4.94 3.12
C LEU A 238 -9.85 3.52 3.60
N ASP A 239 -9.42 2.70 2.66
CA ASP A 239 -8.81 1.40 2.91
C ASP A 239 -7.57 1.54 3.81
N ASN A 240 -7.39 0.63 4.77
CA ASN A 240 -6.33 0.73 5.77
C ASN A 240 -4.95 0.48 5.17
N GLU A 241 -4.79 -0.46 4.24
CA GLU A 241 -3.50 -0.74 3.61
C GLU A 241 -3.00 0.48 2.83
N LEU A 242 -3.88 1.09 2.01
CA LEU A 242 -3.55 2.35 1.34
C LEU A 242 -3.23 3.48 2.33
N ALA A 243 -3.98 3.61 3.42
CA ALA A 243 -3.72 4.62 4.43
C ALA A 243 -2.33 4.46 5.09
N PHE A 244 -1.86 3.22 5.28
CA PHE A 244 -0.51 2.94 5.79
C PHE A 244 0.57 3.16 4.73
N ILE A 245 0.31 2.79 3.47
CA ILE A 245 1.22 3.10 2.36
C ILE A 245 1.39 4.62 2.24
N MET A 246 0.30 5.40 2.26
CA MET A 246 0.37 6.86 2.21
C MET A 246 1.15 7.45 3.40
N ALA A 247 0.98 6.90 4.61
CA ALA A 247 1.75 7.31 5.78
C ALA A 247 3.25 6.97 5.66
N ASN A 248 3.58 5.86 5.00
CA ASN A 248 4.97 5.50 4.68
C ASN A 248 5.57 6.44 3.63
N LEU A 249 4.83 6.74 2.55
CA LEU A 249 5.23 7.74 1.53
C LEU A 249 5.45 9.12 2.14
N ALA A 250 4.60 9.50 3.09
CA ALA A 250 4.72 10.72 3.87
C ALA A 250 5.80 10.66 4.97
N LYS A 251 6.62 9.60 4.99
CA LYS A 251 7.70 9.34 5.97
C LYS A 251 7.30 9.75 7.40
N ILE A 252 6.10 9.36 7.82
CA ILE A 252 5.58 9.75 9.14
C ILE A 252 6.42 9.07 10.22
N ALA A 253 6.87 9.85 11.19
CA ALA A 253 7.70 9.38 12.28
C ALA A 253 7.20 9.93 13.62
N LYS A 254 7.67 9.30 14.70
CA LYS A 254 7.36 9.74 16.05
C LYS A 254 7.77 11.20 16.24
N GLY A 255 6.87 12.00 16.81
CA GLY A 255 7.12 13.41 17.12
C GLY A 255 6.82 14.38 15.97
N LYS A 256 6.58 13.91 14.74
CA LYS A 256 6.12 14.77 13.64
C LYS A 256 4.71 15.29 13.90
N ILE A 257 4.43 16.52 13.48
CA ILE A 257 3.09 17.12 13.43
C ILE A 257 2.47 16.79 12.07
N VAL A 258 1.40 16.00 12.09
CA VAL A 258 0.66 15.58 10.90
C VAL A 258 -0.70 16.26 10.89
N TYR A 259 -1.05 16.89 9.76
CA TYR A 259 -2.35 17.53 9.57
C TYR A 259 -3.17 16.80 8.50
N ASP A 260 -4.41 16.44 8.84
CA ASP A 260 -5.41 15.95 7.89
C ASP A 260 -6.53 16.99 7.75
N CYS A 261 -6.55 17.72 6.64
CA CYS A 261 -7.51 18.80 6.42
C CYS A 261 -8.93 18.33 6.07
N PHE A 262 -9.12 17.02 5.84
CA PHE A 262 -10.40 16.37 5.58
C PHE A 262 -10.55 15.11 6.45
N VAL A 263 -10.39 15.28 7.77
CA VAL A 263 -10.12 14.16 8.69
C VAL A 263 -11.24 13.13 8.79
N GLY A 264 -12.50 13.51 8.56
CA GLY A 264 -13.63 12.59 8.61
C GLY A 264 -13.72 11.82 9.94
N THR A 265 -13.72 10.48 9.87
CA THR A 265 -13.67 9.59 11.05
C THR A 265 -12.25 9.19 11.46
N GLY A 266 -11.24 9.81 10.87
CA GLY A 266 -9.83 9.69 11.26
C GLY A 266 -9.08 8.54 10.61
N GLY A 267 -9.46 8.07 9.42
CA GLY A 267 -8.80 6.93 8.77
C GLY A 267 -7.28 7.10 8.59
N LEU A 268 -6.87 8.21 7.98
CA LEU A 268 -5.45 8.58 7.81
C LEU A 268 -4.83 9.06 9.13
N ALA A 269 -5.59 9.82 9.92
CA ALA A 269 -5.15 10.24 11.25
C ALA A 269 -4.77 9.07 12.18
N LEU A 270 -5.44 7.92 12.08
CA LEU A 270 -5.09 6.70 12.82
C LEU A 270 -3.74 6.11 12.39
N THR A 271 -3.42 6.12 11.10
CA THR A 271 -2.13 5.59 10.60
C THR A 271 -0.98 6.51 11.00
N ALA A 272 -1.20 7.83 10.98
CA ALA A 272 -0.25 8.80 11.51
C ALA A 272 0.02 8.61 13.01
N ALA A 273 -1.05 8.50 13.81
CA ALA A 273 -0.94 8.27 15.26
C ALA A 273 -0.32 6.90 15.59
N HIS A 274 -0.56 5.87 14.77
CA HIS A 274 0.10 4.56 14.92
C HIS A 274 1.62 4.68 14.88
N PHE A 275 2.16 5.53 13.99
CA PHE A 275 3.59 5.81 13.90
C PHE A 275 4.10 6.85 14.91
N GLY A 276 3.27 7.25 15.87
CA GLY A 276 3.64 8.13 16.98
C GLY A 276 3.68 9.62 16.63
N ALA A 277 3.04 10.04 15.55
CA ALA A 277 2.90 11.45 15.21
C ALA A 277 1.88 12.17 16.12
N PHE A 278 2.07 13.47 16.29
CA PHE A 278 1.04 14.37 16.82
C PHE A 278 0.08 14.72 15.70
N VAL A 279 -1.19 14.35 15.86
CA VAL A 279 -2.18 14.48 14.77
C VAL A 279 -3.12 15.64 15.04
N ILE A 280 -3.23 16.51 14.04
CA ILE A 280 -4.22 17.58 13.95
C ILE A 280 -5.16 17.22 12.79
N GLY A 281 -6.46 17.39 12.98
CA GLY A 281 -7.44 17.16 11.91
C GLY A 281 -8.43 18.31 11.82
N SER A 282 -8.92 18.59 10.61
CA SER A 282 -10.09 19.45 10.42
C SER A 282 -11.15 18.79 9.56
N ASP A 283 -12.41 19.13 9.82
CA ASP A 283 -13.52 18.80 8.93
C ASP A 283 -14.61 19.86 9.04
N ILE A 284 -15.28 20.13 7.93
CA ILE A 284 -16.40 21.08 7.85
C ILE A 284 -17.69 20.47 8.41
N ASP A 285 -17.79 19.14 8.51
CA ASP A 285 -18.98 18.47 9.03
C ASP A 285 -18.82 18.08 10.50
N ILE A 286 -19.23 18.96 11.41
CA ILE A 286 -19.26 18.66 12.85
C ILE A 286 -19.98 17.35 13.20
N ARG A 287 -20.89 16.87 12.34
CA ARG A 287 -21.61 15.62 12.55
C ARG A 287 -20.72 14.39 12.37
N VAL A 288 -19.73 14.42 11.47
CA VAL A 288 -18.78 13.30 11.36
C VAL A 288 -17.82 13.30 12.57
N LEU A 289 -17.37 14.49 12.97
CA LEU A 289 -16.46 14.66 14.10
C LEU A 289 -17.09 14.21 15.43
N ARG A 290 -18.34 14.61 15.69
CA ARG A 290 -19.09 14.23 16.91
C ARG A 290 -19.90 12.93 16.78
N GLY A 291 -19.89 12.31 15.61
CA GLY A 291 -20.62 11.07 15.34
C GLY A 291 -22.15 11.20 15.28
N HIS A 292 -22.71 12.35 14.94
CA HIS A 292 -24.16 12.52 14.90
C HIS A 292 -24.78 12.07 13.56
N ARG A 293 -25.37 10.87 13.51
CA ARG A 293 -26.11 10.31 12.35
C ARG A 293 -25.32 10.13 11.04
N VAL A 294 -24.04 10.52 11.01
CA VAL A 294 -23.14 10.42 9.85
C VAL A 294 -22.11 9.33 10.08
N ALA A 295 -21.50 9.29 11.26
CA ALA A 295 -20.70 8.16 11.71
C ALA A 295 -21.59 7.11 12.38
N TYR A 296 -21.15 5.86 12.35
CA TYR A 296 -21.84 4.75 13.00
C TYR A 296 -20.85 3.83 13.72
N ALA A 297 -21.29 3.26 14.84
CA ALA A 297 -20.57 2.22 15.54
C ALA A 297 -20.66 0.90 14.77
N ASN A 298 -19.56 0.16 14.71
CA ASN A 298 -19.48 -1.14 14.06
C ASN A 298 -19.79 -2.27 15.05
N GLU A 299 -20.97 -2.18 15.66
CA GLU A 299 -21.43 -3.08 16.73
C GLU A 299 -21.53 -4.53 16.27
N GLY A 300 -21.10 -5.47 17.13
CA GLY A 300 -21.12 -6.90 16.86
C GLY A 300 -20.14 -7.37 15.78
N LYS A 301 -19.26 -6.47 15.30
CA LYS A 301 -18.25 -6.74 14.25
C LYS A 301 -16.86 -6.31 14.67
N SER A 302 -16.72 -5.11 15.24
CA SER A 302 -15.44 -4.65 15.77
C SER A 302 -15.14 -5.34 17.11
N PRO A 303 -14.05 -6.12 17.21
CA PRO A 303 -13.65 -6.72 18.47
C PRO A 303 -13.08 -5.70 19.47
N LEU A 304 -12.86 -4.45 19.06
CA LEU A 304 -12.27 -3.38 19.87
C LEU A 304 -13.31 -2.48 20.52
N LEU A 305 -14.53 -2.44 19.98
CA LEU A 305 -15.60 -1.57 20.48
C LEU A 305 -16.05 -1.98 21.88
N ASP A 306 -16.10 -3.29 22.15
CA ASP A 306 -16.63 -3.90 23.38
C ASP A 306 -15.58 -4.08 24.50
N LYS A 307 -14.30 -3.79 24.24
CA LYS A 307 -13.18 -4.14 25.13
C LYS A 307 -12.79 -3.07 26.16
N ILE A 308 -13.43 -1.89 26.15
CA ILE A 308 -13.06 -0.80 27.06
C ILE A 308 -13.77 -0.98 28.41
N SER A 309 -13.02 -1.36 29.43
CA SER A 309 -13.54 -1.58 30.80
C SER A 309 -13.95 -0.26 31.46
N GLY A 310 -15.15 -0.21 32.06
CA GLY A 310 -15.67 0.97 32.76
C GLY A 310 -16.36 2.01 31.85
N ASP A 311 -16.42 1.76 30.54
CA ASP A 311 -17.14 2.59 29.59
C ASP A 311 -18.60 2.14 29.44
N SER A 312 -19.54 3.09 29.36
CA SER A 312 -20.99 2.83 29.39
C SER A 312 -21.59 2.50 28.01
N GLY A 313 -20.79 1.93 27.12
CA GLY A 313 -21.19 1.55 25.75
C GLY A 313 -21.09 2.68 24.72
N PRO A 314 -21.62 2.47 23.49
CA PRO A 314 -21.35 3.26 22.29
C PRO A 314 -22.05 4.63 22.25
N LYS A 315 -22.13 5.34 23.38
CA LYS A 315 -22.66 6.71 23.42
C LYS A 315 -21.75 7.68 22.70
N ASP A 316 -20.45 7.43 22.72
CA ASP A 316 -19.46 8.21 22.00
C ASP A 316 -19.08 7.51 20.69
N ILE A 317 -19.66 8.00 19.60
CA ILE A 317 -19.34 7.62 18.21
C ILE A 317 -18.59 8.74 17.48
N SER A 318 -17.95 9.64 18.23
CA SER A 318 -17.03 10.63 17.68
C SER A 318 -15.79 9.99 17.06
N ILE A 319 -15.04 10.78 16.30
CA ILE A 319 -13.71 10.41 15.81
C ILE A 319 -12.79 9.89 16.92
N PHE A 320 -12.88 10.45 18.13
CA PHE A 320 -11.99 10.13 19.25
C PHE A 320 -12.14 8.69 19.74
N ARG A 321 -13.32 8.08 19.53
CA ARG A 321 -13.57 6.68 19.91
C ARG A 321 -12.62 5.72 19.22
N ASN A 322 -12.30 5.97 17.95
CA ASN A 322 -11.34 5.14 17.22
C ASN A 322 -9.98 5.14 17.92
N PHE A 323 -9.43 6.32 18.23
CA PHE A 323 -8.13 6.45 18.89
C PHE A 323 -8.10 5.77 20.25
N LEU A 324 -9.16 5.95 21.04
CA LEU A 324 -9.30 5.30 22.34
C LEU A 324 -9.28 3.77 22.21
N CYS A 325 -10.09 3.20 21.33
CA CYS A 325 -10.17 1.75 21.11
C CYS A 325 -8.87 1.14 20.59
N TYR A 326 -8.06 1.89 19.83
CA TYR A 326 -6.75 1.44 19.37
C TYR A 326 -5.61 1.71 20.36
N GLY A 327 -5.89 2.37 21.50
CA GLY A 327 -4.87 2.76 22.47
C GLY A 327 -3.90 3.81 21.94
N LEU A 328 -4.36 4.70 21.05
CA LEU A 328 -3.57 5.74 20.41
C LEU A 328 -3.78 7.09 21.09
N ALA A 329 -2.80 7.99 20.93
CA ALA A 329 -2.94 9.37 21.36
C ALA A 329 -4.14 10.03 20.67
N ARG A 330 -4.93 10.77 21.45
CA ARG A 330 -6.09 11.50 20.94
C ARG A 330 -5.61 12.63 20.01
N PRO A 331 -6.20 12.79 18.81
CA PRO A 331 -5.86 13.90 17.92
C PRO A 331 -6.48 15.21 18.39
N GLU A 332 -5.88 16.32 17.98
CA GLU A 332 -6.52 17.64 18.07
C GLU A 332 -7.42 17.84 16.85
N VAL A 333 -8.69 18.17 17.05
CA VAL A 333 -9.68 18.24 15.97
C VAL A 333 -10.38 19.58 15.96
N ILE A 334 -10.36 20.24 14.80
CA ILE A 334 -10.90 21.56 14.58
C ILE A 334 -12.11 21.46 13.62
N HIS A 335 -13.24 22.03 14.02
CA HIS A 335 -14.35 22.21 13.08
C HIS A 335 -14.08 23.46 12.24
N ALA A 336 -13.63 23.24 11.01
CA ALA A 336 -13.21 24.31 10.13
C ALA A 336 -13.54 23.99 8.67
N ASP A 337 -13.65 25.06 7.88
CA ASP A 337 -13.73 24.98 6.44
C ASP A 337 -12.35 25.23 5.85
N MET A 338 -11.89 24.31 5.00
CA MET A 338 -10.59 24.42 4.36
C MET A 338 -10.54 25.65 3.43
N ALA A 339 -11.64 25.97 2.73
CA ALA A 339 -11.73 27.14 1.87
C ALA A 339 -11.65 28.48 2.64
N ALA A 340 -11.67 28.45 3.97
CA ALA A 340 -11.55 29.61 4.85
C ALA A 340 -10.33 29.40 5.78
N PRO A 341 -9.10 29.67 5.29
CA PRO A 341 -7.88 29.38 6.04
C PRO A 341 -7.89 30.09 7.40
N PHE A 342 -7.70 29.30 8.45
CA PHE A 342 -7.73 29.75 9.85
C PHE A 342 -6.35 29.70 10.50
N TRP A 343 -5.35 29.21 9.78
CA TRP A 343 -3.96 29.21 10.21
C TRP A 343 -3.39 30.62 10.15
N ARG A 344 -2.74 31.05 11.23
CA ARG A 344 -1.98 32.31 11.21
C ARG A 344 -0.66 32.04 10.49
N LYS A 345 -0.43 32.74 9.38
CA LYS A 345 0.89 32.79 8.75
C LYS A 345 1.82 33.56 9.69
N ASP A 346 2.77 32.87 10.30
CA ASP A 346 3.87 33.54 11.00
C ASP A 346 5.04 33.69 10.03
N ALA A 347 5.22 34.90 9.52
CA ALA A 347 6.31 35.24 8.61
C ALA A 347 7.71 35.07 9.23
N LYS A 348 7.83 34.86 10.56
CA LYS A 348 9.11 34.67 11.24
C LYS A 348 9.47 33.22 11.51
N SER A 349 8.50 32.34 11.75
CA SER A 349 8.75 30.92 12.05
C SER A 349 8.58 30.00 10.85
N GLY A 350 7.98 30.48 9.75
CA GLY A 350 7.58 29.62 8.64
C GLY A 350 6.42 28.70 9.02
N GLY A 351 6.24 27.62 8.27
CA GLY A 351 5.28 26.59 8.60
C GLY A 351 5.61 25.85 9.91
N PHE A 352 4.64 25.08 10.41
CA PHE A 352 4.75 24.33 11.67
C PHE A 352 4.31 22.87 11.55
N VAL A 353 3.76 22.49 10.39
CA VAL A 353 3.30 21.13 10.09
C VAL A 353 4.41 20.41 9.33
N ASP A 354 4.81 19.23 9.79
CA ASP A 354 5.80 18.42 9.08
C ASP A 354 5.20 17.74 7.85
N VAL A 355 3.94 17.30 7.97
CA VAL A 355 3.24 16.52 6.95
C VAL A 355 1.77 16.89 6.88
N ILE A 356 1.26 17.14 5.67
CA ILE A 356 -0.16 17.10 5.38
C ILE A 356 -0.47 15.75 4.74
N LEU A 357 -1.33 14.95 5.38
CA LEU A 357 -1.76 13.64 4.91
C LEU A 357 -3.28 13.62 4.84
N THR A 358 -3.86 13.60 3.64
CA THR A 358 -5.32 13.79 3.49
C THR A 358 -5.94 13.09 2.28
N ASP A 359 -7.25 12.84 2.35
CA ASP A 359 -8.10 12.28 1.26
C ASP A 359 -9.21 13.29 0.96
N PRO A 360 -9.01 14.24 0.03
CA PRO A 360 -9.98 15.29 -0.25
C PRO A 360 -11.33 14.75 -0.76
N PRO A 361 -12.43 15.50 -0.58
CA PRO A 361 -13.71 15.12 -1.16
C PRO A 361 -13.71 15.29 -2.69
N TYR A 362 -14.20 14.27 -3.42
CA TYR A 362 -14.22 14.25 -4.89
C TYR A 362 -15.61 14.47 -5.52
N GLY A 363 -16.60 14.88 -4.73
CA GLY A 363 -17.95 15.18 -5.22
C GLY A 363 -18.83 13.96 -5.58
N ILE A 364 -18.29 12.74 -5.61
CA ILE A 364 -19.02 11.51 -5.98
C ILE A 364 -19.81 10.91 -4.80
N ARG A 365 -19.11 10.59 -3.69
CA ARG A 365 -19.70 9.93 -2.50
C ARG A 365 -19.99 10.87 -1.35
N ALA A 366 -19.22 11.95 -1.26
CA ALA A 366 -19.42 13.05 -0.33
C ALA A 366 -19.46 14.33 -1.15
N GLY A 367 -20.51 15.12 -0.98
CA GLY A 367 -20.60 16.41 -1.66
C GLY A 367 -19.53 17.35 -1.13
N THR A 368 -18.71 17.87 -2.03
CA THR A 368 -17.73 18.90 -1.77
C THR A 368 -18.45 20.19 -1.37
N LYS A 369 -18.15 20.70 -0.17
CA LYS A 369 -18.84 21.84 0.42
C LYS A 369 -17.86 22.80 1.05
N ARG A 370 -18.16 24.09 0.89
CA ARG A 370 -17.52 25.20 1.60
C ARG A 370 -18.59 26.09 2.21
N VAL A 371 -18.22 26.88 3.20
CA VAL A 371 -19.05 27.92 3.78
C VAL A 371 -19.31 28.99 2.73
N GLY A 372 -20.58 29.39 2.60
CA GLY A 372 -20.98 30.43 1.66
C GLY A 372 -22.49 30.63 1.68
N ALA A 373 -22.95 31.75 1.16
CA ALA A 373 -24.37 32.07 1.08
C ALA A 373 -24.91 31.71 -0.31
N LYS A 374 -26.08 31.04 -0.38
CA LYS A 374 -26.78 30.84 -1.67
C LYS A 374 -27.46 32.11 -2.18
N THR A 375 -27.81 32.98 -1.25
CA THR A 375 -28.46 34.27 -1.48
C THR A 375 -27.90 35.28 -0.50
N ASP A 376 -27.77 36.53 -0.91
CA ASP A 376 -27.39 37.61 -0.02
C ASP A 376 -28.38 37.71 1.15
N HIS A 377 -27.86 37.68 2.36
CA HIS A 377 -28.65 37.86 3.58
C HIS A 377 -27.81 38.51 4.67
N VAL A 378 -28.46 39.33 5.48
CA VAL A 378 -27.82 40.01 6.62
C VAL A 378 -27.79 39.06 7.81
N ILE A 379 -26.61 38.88 8.40
CA ILE A 379 -26.45 38.11 9.64
C ILE A 379 -26.85 39.01 10.81
N ASN A 380 -28.07 38.81 11.31
CA ASN A 380 -28.63 39.62 12.41
C ASN A 380 -28.05 39.26 13.79
N ASP A 381 -27.78 37.97 14.03
CA ASP A 381 -27.11 37.50 15.25
C ASP A 381 -26.01 36.49 14.89
N ARG A 382 -24.75 36.87 15.12
CA ARG A 382 -23.59 36.02 14.83
C ARG A 382 -23.49 34.81 15.78
N MET A 383 -24.05 34.88 16.98
CA MET A 383 -23.93 33.82 17.98
C MET A 383 -24.81 32.62 17.66
N SER A 384 -26.01 32.85 17.13
CA SER A 384 -26.94 31.79 16.72
C SER A 384 -26.84 31.43 15.24
N TYR A 385 -26.06 32.18 14.45
CA TYR A 385 -25.98 31.97 13.01
C TYR A 385 -25.23 30.68 12.68
N VAL A 386 -25.90 29.80 11.92
CA VAL A 386 -25.29 28.60 11.36
C VAL A 386 -24.96 28.88 9.89
N PRO A 387 -23.69 28.94 9.49
CA PRO A 387 -23.30 29.23 8.12
C PRO A 387 -23.89 28.23 7.12
N GLN A 388 -24.41 28.76 6.01
CA GLN A 388 -24.81 27.95 4.89
C GLN A 388 -23.59 27.31 4.22
N LYS A 389 -23.83 26.18 3.55
CA LYS A 389 -22.83 25.47 2.76
C LYS A 389 -23.21 25.50 1.28
N VAL A 390 -22.27 25.91 0.44
CA VAL A 390 -22.40 25.93 -1.02
C VAL A 390 -21.51 24.85 -1.63
N ARG A 391 -21.68 24.61 -2.94
CA ARG A 391 -20.83 23.68 -3.68
C ARG A 391 -19.39 24.18 -3.69
N TYR A 392 -18.45 23.26 -3.55
CA TYR A 392 -17.01 23.51 -3.60
C TYR A 392 -16.45 22.69 -4.75
N GLU A 393 -16.01 23.32 -5.84
CA GLU A 393 -15.57 22.53 -7.00
C GLU A 393 -14.25 21.81 -6.71
N THR A 394 -14.07 20.61 -7.29
CA THR A 394 -12.87 19.79 -7.04
C THR A 394 -11.58 20.55 -7.36
N ASP A 395 -11.54 21.31 -8.45
CA ASP A 395 -10.36 22.10 -8.82
C ASP A 395 -10.02 23.13 -7.74
N GLN A 396 -11.03 23.81 -7.19
CA GLN A 396 -10.85 24.77 -6.09
C GLN A 396 -10.39 24.08 -4.81
N VAL A 397 -10.89 22.87 -4.52
CA VAL A 397 -10.41 22.07 -3.38
C VAL A 397 -8.91 21.79 -3.51
N MET A 398 -8.45 21.45 -4.71
CA MET A 398 -7.04 21.14 -4.97
C MET A 398 -6.17 22.40 -4.92
N GLU A 399 -6.62 23.51 -5.53
CA GLU A 399 -5.93 24.81 -5.47
C GLU A 399 -5.74 25.27 -4.03
N ASP A 400 -6.80 25.28 -3.24
CA ASP A 400 -6.75 25.73 -1.85
C ASP A 400 -5.93 24.74 -0.97
N LEU A 401 -5.93 23.43 -1.28
CA LEU A 401 -5.10 22.44 -0.60
C LEU A 401 -3.61 22.70 -0.85
N LEU A 402 -3.22 22.93 -2.10
CA LEU A 402 -1.84 23.24 -2.47
C LEU A 402 -1.39 24.55 -1.83
N GLN A 403 -2.23 25.58 -1.85
CA GLN A 403 -1.92 26.85 -1.19
C GLN A 403 -1.80 26.69 0.33
N THR A 404 -2.67 25.89 0.95
CA THR A 404 -2.57 25.57 2.38
C THR A 404 -1.25 24.86 2.70
N ALA A 405 -0.80 23.96 1.83
CA ALA A 405 0.48 23.29 1.99
C ALA A 405 1.66 24.27 1.96
N VAL A 406 1.67 25.23 1.03
CA VAL A 406 2.66 26.33 1.01
C VAL A 406 2.63 27.13 2.30
N ASP A 407 1.44 27.36 2.86
CA ASP A 407 1.27 28.26 3.99
C ASP A 407 1.68 27.69 5.35
N ILE A 408 1.61 26.36 5.53
CA ILE A 408 1.75 25.74 6.87
C ILE A 408 2.80 24.63 6.94
N LEU A 409 3.29 24.10 5.82
CA LEU A 409 4.37 23.12 5.85
C LEU A 409 5.69 23.78 6.25
N VAL A 410 6.45 23.10 7.09
CA VAL A 410 7.87 23.43 7.32
C VAL A 410 8.66 23.24 6.03
N ASP A 411 9.86 23.84 5.95
CA ASP A 411 10.80 23.55 4.88
C ASP A 411 11.07 22.04 4.80
N HIS A 412 11.04 21.49 3.58
CA HIS A 412 11.13 20.04 3.32
C HIS A 412 9.98 19.19 3.92
N GLY A 413 8.90 19.83 4.39
CA GLY A 413 7.65 19.17 4.74
C GLY A 413 7.00 18.51 3.53
N MET A 414 6.03 17.62 3.78
CA MET A 414 5.41 16.83 2.71
C MET A 414 3.90 16.95 2.68
N LEU A 415 3.36 17.11 1.47
CA LEU A 415 1.95 16.93 1.18
C LEU A 415 1.76 15.57 0.49
N VAL A 416 0.93 14.70 1.08
CA VAL A 416 0.51 13.43 0.48
C VAL A 416 -1.02 13.39 0.46
N TYR A 417 -1.56 13.32 -0.75
CA TYR A 417 -3.00 13.33 -0.96
C TYR A 417 -3.39 12.45 -2.14
N LEU A 418 -4.68 12.14 -2.20
CA LEU A 418 -5.29 11.43 -3.32
C LEU A 418 -5.94 12.46 -4.27
N LEU A 419 -5.68 12.32 -5.56
CA LEU A 419 -6.22 13.15 -6.63
C LEU A 419 -7.18 12.29 -7.48
N PRO A 420 -8.47 12.67 -7.63
CA PRO A 420 -9.38 11.94 -8.48
C PRO A 420 -9.07 12.27 -9.94
N ILE A 421 -9.07 11.26 -10.80
CA ILE A 421 -8.89 11.44 -12.24
C ILE A 421 -10.06 10.79 -12.96
N GLU A 422 -10.65 11.52 -13.91
CA GLU A 422 -11.62 10.92 -14.83
C GLU A 422 -10.86 10.22 -15.95
N LEU A 423 -11.13 8.92 -16.15
CA LEU A 423 -10.43 8.11 -17.16
C LEU A 423 -10.63 8.64 -18.60
N SER A 424 -11.73 9.35 -18.87
CA SER A 424 -11.97 10.05 -20.14
C SER A 424 -10.92 11.13 -20.46
N GLN A 425 -10.18 11.62 -19.46
CA GLN A 425 -9.09 12.57 -19.67
C GLN A 425 -7.81 11.88 -20.16
N LEU A 426 -7.69 10.57 -19.94
CA LEU A 426 -6.54 9.76 -20.34
C LEU A 426 -6.79 8.95 -21.61
N PHE A 427 -8.03 8.57 -21.89
CA PHE A 427 -8.35 7.59 -22.93
C PHE A 427 -9.42 8.09 -23.90
N THR A 428 -9.28 7.69 -25.16
CA THR A 428 -10.30 7.90 -26.19
C THR A 428 -11.54 7.03 -25.92
N PRO A 429 -12.73 7.41 -26.44
CA PRO A 429 -13.93 6.60 -26.28
C PRO A 429 -13.79 5.14 -26.78
N ALA A 430 -12.99 4.91 -27.83
CA ALA A 430 -12.74 3.58 -28.36
C ALA A 430 -11.84 2.72 -27.45
N GLU A 431 -10.87 3.35 -26.78
CA GLU A 431 -10.03 2.68 -25.78
C GLU A 431 -10.85 2.35 -24.54
N LEU A 432 -11.67 3.27 -24.06
CA LEU A 432 -12.61 3.03 -22.96
C LEU A 432 -13.57 1.86 -23.27
N ASP A 433 -14.14 1.79 -24.47
CA ASP A 433 -15.01 0.67 -24.89
C ASP A 433 -14.26 -0.67 -24.95
N ARG A 434 -13.00 -0.68 -25.38
CA ARG A 434 -12.15 -1.89 -25.33
C ARG A 434 -11.94 -2.34 -23.88
N MET A 435 -11.60 -1.40 -22.99
CA MET A 435 -11.37 -1.69 -21.57
C MET A 435 -12.62 -2.24 -20.89
N GLU A 436 -13.79 -1.68 -21.18
CA GLU A 436 -15.07 -2.16 -20.65
C GLU A 436 -15.34 -3.61 -21.10
N LYS A 437 -15.10 -3.93 -22.37
CA LYS A 437 -15.25 -5.30 -22.90
C LYS A 437 -14.26 -6.28 -22.27
N GLU A 438 -13.00 -5.89 -22.11
CA GLU A 438 -11.99 -6.72 -21.44
C GLU A 438 -12.34 -6.98 -19.97
N GLN A 439 -12.94 -6.00 -19.29
CA GLN A 439 -13.48 -6.15 -17.94
C GLN A 439 -14.64 -7.15 -17.88
N GLU A 440 -15.55 -7.12 -18.85
CA GLU A 440 -16.64 -8.09 -18.95
C GLU A 440 -16.11 -9.52 -19.20
N LEU A 441 -15.08 -9.66 -20.04
CA LEU A 441 -14.42 -10.93 -20.36
C LEU A 441 -13.59 -11.50 -19.19
N ALA A 442 -13.01 -10.67 -18.34
CA ALA A 442 -12.22 -11.07 -17.18
C ALA A 442 -13.04 -11.73 -16.04
N GLY A 443 -14.35 -11.92 -16.25
CA GLY A 443 -15.22 -12.66 -15.33
C GLY A 443 -15.92 -11.80 -14.29
N ASP A 444 -15.91 -10.48 -14.44
CA ASP A 444 -16.63 -9.56 -13.55
C ASP A 444 -18.09 -9.42 -14.03
N ASN A 445 -18.76 -10.56 -14.18
CA ASN A 445 -20.08 -10.69 -14.82
C ASN A 445 -21.07 -9.69 -14.20
N PRO A 446 -21.75 -8.84 -15.00
CA PRO A 446 -22.79 -7.93 -14.53
C PRO A 446 -23.87 -8.64 -13.68
N ALA A 447 -24.14 -9.92 -13.94
CA ALA A 447 -25.04 -10.74 -13.15
C ALA A 447 -24.50 -11.08 -11.75
N GLU A 448 -23.18 -11.22 -11.58
CA GLU A 448 -22.53 -11.45 -10.30
C GLU A 448 -22.41 -10.15 -9.48
N LYS A 449 -22.16 -9.01 -10.14
CA LYS A 449 -22.31 -7.68 -9.54
C LYS A 449 -23.75 -7.39 -9.11
N THR A 450 -24.74 -7.78 -9.92
CA THR A 450 -26.17 -7.65 -9.58
C THR A 450 -26.57 -8.57 -8.43
N ARG A 451 -26.05 -9.82 -8.36
CA ARG A 451 -26.21 -10.72 -7.21
C ARG A 451 -25.51 -10.20 -5.95
N LYS A 452 -24.31 -9.61 -6.06
CA LYS A 452 -23.63 -8.93 -4.94
C LYS A 452 -24.40 -7.70 -4.47
N ARG A 453 -24.96 -6.89 -5.38
CA ARG A 453 -25.83 -5.75 -5.07
C ARG A 453 -27.12 -6.19 -4.37
N LYS A 454 -27.76 -7.25 -4.87
CA LYS A 454 -28.98 -7.82 -4.28
C LYS A 454 -28.71 -8.44 -2.91
N ARG A 455 -27.61 -9.20 -2.75
CA ARG A 455 -27.13 -9.70 -1.46
C ARG A 455 -26.77 -8.58 -0.49
N LYS A 456 -26.18 -7.47 -0.95
CA LYS A 456 -25.82 -6.31 -0.13
C LYS A 456 -27.05 -5.48 0.27
N GLN A 457 -28.06 -5.36 -0.60
CA GLN A 457 -29.36 -4.74 -0.29
C GLN A 457 -30.19 -5.61 0.65
N GLU A 458 -30.23 -6.93 0.46
CA GLU A 458 -30.90 -7.88 1.35
C GLU A 458 -30.21 -7.99 2.72
N ALA A 459 -28.88 -7.84 2.77
CA ALA A 459 -28.11 -7.82 4.00
C ALA A 459 -28.23 -6.47 4.75
N ALA A 460 -28.33 -5.35 4.02
CA ALA A 460 -28.68 -4.04 4.57
C ALA A 460 -30.11 -4.00 5.13
N ALA A 461 -31.06 -4.66 4.47
CA ALA A 461 -32.43 -4.82 4.96
C ALA A 461 -32.55 -5.74 6.19
N ARG A 462 -31.53 -6.55 6.48
CA ARG A 462 -31.48 -7.49 7.63
C ARG A 462 -30.45 -7.09 8.70
N GLY A 463 -29.90 -5.88 8.64
CA GLY A 463 -28.94 -5.39 9.64
C GLY A 463 -27.62 -6.18 9.73
N LYS A 464 -27.25 -6.93 8.68
CA LYS A 464 -25.99 -7.70 8.65
C LYS A 464 -25.11 -7.15 7.53
N VAL A 465 -23.99 -6.50 7.85
CA VAL A 465 -23.06 -6.01 6.81
C VAL A 465 -22.35 -7.19 6.15
N ALA A 466 -22.32 -7.17 4.81
CA ALA A 466 -21.55 -8.08 3.97
C ALA A 466 -20.08 -8.13 4.41
N ALA A 467 -19.53 -9.35 4.49
CA ALA A 467 -18.11 -9.55 4.72
C ALA A 467 -17.32 -8.82 3.63
N SER A 468 -16.27 -8.11 4.05
CA SER A 468 -15.22 -7.64 3.14
C SER A 468 -14.74 -8.84 2.31
N THR A 469 -14.50 -8.61 1.02
CA THR A 469 -13.79 -9.57 0.18
C THR A 469 -12.45 -9.79 0.86
N ARG A 470 -12.29 -10.93 1.53
CA ARG A 470 -10.98 -11.42 1.96
C ARG A 470 -10.09 -11.31 0.74
N VAL A 471 -9.00 -10.55 0.82
CA VAL A 471 -7.94 -10.63 -0.17
C VAL A 471 -7.57 -12.10 -0.22
N ILE A 472 -7.91 -12.76 -1.34
CA ILE A 472 -7.36 -14.08 -1.63
C ILE A 472 -5.91 -13.79 -1.94
N LEU A 473 -5.06 -13.82 -0.92
CA LEU A 473 -3.72 -14.34 -1.11
C LEU A 473 -3.96 -15.68 -1.79
N ARG A 474 -3.53 -15.83 -3.05
CA ARG A 474 -3.52 -17.13 -3.70
C ARG A 474 -2.49 -17.99 -2.97
N ASP A 475 -2.87 -18.45 -1.80
CA ASP A 475 -2.27 -19.62 -1.20
C ASP A 475 -2.94 -20.80 -1.88
N GLU A 476 -2.30 -21.30 -2.93
CA GLU A 476 -2.88 -22.36 -3.75
C GLU A 476 -2.90 -23.71 -3.02
N SER A 477 -2.71 -23.78 -1.70
CA SER A 477 -3.04 -24.98 -0.93
C SER A 477 -4.50 -24.93 -0.46
N ILE A 478 -5.40 -25.65 -1.15
CA ILE A 478 -6.44 -26.54 -0.58
C ILE A 478 -7.56 -26.88 -1.61
N MET A 479 -7.64 -28.19 -1.88
CA MET A 479 -8.76 -29.07 -2.25
C MET A 479 -9.47 -29.10 -3.61
N MET A 480 -9.44 -30.32 -4.15
CA MET A 480 -10.31 -30.93 -5.16
C MET A 480 -11.76 -31.07 -4.67
N SER A 481 -12.75 -30.87 -5.54
CA SER A 481 -13.60 -31.95 -6.07
C SER A 481 -14.91 -31.46 -6.71
N ARG A 482 -15.32 -32.25 -7.72
CA ARG A 482 -16.65 -32.44 -8.33
C ARG A 482 -17.07 -31.59 -9.55
N ALA A 483 -17.23 -32.35 -10.63
CA ALA A 483 -17.83 -32.07 -11.92
C ALA A 483 -19.36 -32.00 -11.86
N GLY A 484 -19.99 -31.38 -12.87
CA GLY A 484 -21.40 -31.57 -13.19
C GLY A 484 -22.06 -30.47 -14.01
N GLN A 485 -22.13 -30.71 -15.33
CA GLN A 485 -23.22 -30.42 -16.28
C GLN A 485 -23.76 -28.99 -16.55
N GLU A 486 -23.69 -28.68 -17.86
CA GLU A 486 -24.78 -28.30 -18.78
C GLU A 486 -25.08 -26.84 -19.16
N SER A 487 -25.46 -26.79 -20.45
CA SER A 487 -25.51 -25.75 -21.48
C SER A 487 -26.79 -24.90 -21.56
N LYS A 488 -26.72 -23.89 -22.45
CA LYS A 488 -27.79 -23.13 -23.18
C LYS A 488 -27.97 -21.69 -22.67
N SER A 489 -28.23 -20.66 -23.49
CA SER A 489 -28.45 -20.47 -24.94
C SER A 489 -28.37 -18.97 -25.26
N VAL A 490 -28.10 -18.66 -26.53
CA VAL A 490 -28.03 -17.33 -27.15
C VAL A 490 -29.41 -16.69 -27.29
N ALA A 491 -29.50 -15.36 -27.09
CA ALA A 491 -30.54 -14.52 -27.69
C ALA A 491 -30.00 -13.10 -27.96
N SER A 492 -30.23 -12.63 -29.18
CA SER A 492 -29.93 -11.33 -29.77
C SER A 492 -31.08 -10.34 -29.60
N SER A 493 -30.79 -9.04 -29.45
CA SER A 493 -31.24 -7.98 -30.37
C SER A 493 -30.93 -6.56 -29.87
N GLU A 494 -30.23 -5.83 -30.74
CA GLU A 494 -30.41 -4.43 -31.16
C GLU A 494 -30.64 -3.28 -30.15
N GLY A 495 -29.76 -2.28 -30.29
CA GLY A 495 -30.17 -0.90 -30.56
C GLY A 495 -30.57 -0.05 -29.37
N SER A 496 -29.58 0.43 -28.59
CA SER A 496 -29.78 1.62 -27.75
C SER A 496 -28.53 2.50 -27.72
N SER A 497 -28.74 3.81 -27.83
CA SER A 497 -27.74 4.86 -27.69
C SER A 497 -26.85 4.60 -26.47
N VAL A 498 -25.55 4.39 -26.69
CA VAL A 498 -24.58 4.16 -25.63
C VAL A 498 -24.39 5.47 -24.87
N GLN A 499 -25.16 5.64 -23.79
CA GLN A 499 -24.67 6.41 -22.66
C GLN A 499 -23.48 5.61 -22.12
N TYR A 500 -22.27 6.14 -22.31
CA TYR A 500 -21.10 5.60 -21.63
C TYR A 500 -21.42 5.63 -20.13
N ARG A 501 -21.70 4.44 -19.56
CA ARG A 501 -21.61 4.27 -18.12
C ARG A 501 -20.13 4.36 -17.79
N ASP A 502 -19.83 4.96 -16.65
CA ASP A 502 -18.47 5.09 -16.13
C ASP A 502 -17.66 3.80 -16.37
N VAL A 503 -16.73 3.86 -17.32
CA VAL A 503 -15.85 2.73 -17.65
C VAL A 503 -14.86 2.61 -16.50
N TYR A 504 -14.74 1.41 -15.92
CA TYR A 504 -13.83 1.16 -14.82
C TYR A 504 -12.73 0.20 -15.27
N ALA A 505 -11.47 0.60 -15.16
CA ALA A 505 -10.38 -0.37 -15.33
C ALA A 505 -10.49 -1.47 -14.25
N PRO A 506 -10.42 -2.77 -14.60
CA PRO A 506 -10.49 -3.84 -13.61
C PRO A 506 -9.33 -3.81 -12.62
N GLU A 507 -9.56 -4.28 -11.39
CA GLU A 507 -8.52 -4.47 -10.34
C GLU A 507 -7.34 -5.35 -10.81
N THR A 508 -7.53 -6.07 -11.92
CA THR A 508 -6.59 -6.99 -12.53
C THR A 508 -6.11 -6.53 -13.92
N ALA A 509 -6.47 -5.32 -14.37
CA ALA A 509 -5.99 -4.75 -15.61
C ALA A 509 -4.47 -4.62 -15.55
N ARG A 510 -3.77 -5.56 -16.18
CA ARG A 510 -2.31 -5.57 -16.34
C ARG A 510 -1.84 -4.73 -17.51
N ASP A 511 -2.66 -3.78 -17.93
CA ASP A 511 -2.41 -3.11 -19.18
C ASP A 511 -1.40 -1.98 -18.91
N THR A 512 -0.18 -2.22 -19.34
CA THR A 512 1.04 -1.45 -19.04
C THR A 512 1.09 -0.02 -19.63
N PRO A 513 0.33 0.34 -20.68
CA PRO A 513 0.25 1.74 -21.13
C PRO A 513 -0.44 2.69 -20.12
N PHE A 514 -1.23 2.14 -19.20
CA PHE A 514 -2.14 2.87 -18.32
C PHE A 514 -1.44 3.61 -17.18
N LEU A 515 -0.23 3.19 -16.81
CA LEU A 515 0.40 3.50 -15.53
C LEU A 515 1.80 4.11 -15.72
N THR A 516 2.02 4.80 -16.84
CA THR A 516 3.27 5.53 -17.07
C THR A 516 3.22 6.89 -16.40
N GLU A 517 4.29 7.21 -15.67
CA GLU A 517 4.44 8.50 -14.98
C GLU A 517 4.16 9.68 -15.91
N THR A 518 4.77 9.66 -17.10
CA THR A 518 4.58 10.65 -18.15
C THR A 518 3.13 10.95 -18.53
N ASN A 519 2.22 9.96 -18.43
CA ASN A 519 0.81 10.17 -18.81
C ASN A 519 0.03 10.87 -17.72
N TYR A 520 0.13 10.42 -16.47
CA TYR A 520 -0.66 11.01 -15.38
C TYR A 520 -0.05 12.29 -14.81
N THR A 521 1.25 12.56 -15.00
CA THR A 521 1.84 13.86 -14.58
C THR A 521 1.17 15.05 -15.28
N LYS A 522 0.64 14.84 -16.50
CA LYS A 522 -0.05 15.89 -17.28
C LYS A 522 -1.41 16.29 -16.69
N LEU A 523 -1.98 15.46 -15.83
CA LEU A 523 -3.27 15.71 -15.18
C LEU A 523 -3.12 16.35 -13.80
N LEU A 524 -1.88 16.59 -13.37
CA LEU A 524 -1.64 17.24 -12.09
C LEU A 524 -2.09 18.70 -12.17
N PRO A 525 -2.71 19.22 -11.10
CA PRO A 525 -2.99 20.65 -11.01
C PRO A 525 -1.68 21.45 -11.09
N PRO A 526 -1.75 22.73 -11.50
CA PRO A 526 -0.60 23.63 -11.45
C PRO A 526 0.02 23.62 -10.06
N CYS A 527 1.28 23.24 -9.95
CA CYS A 527 1.99 23.16 -8.68
C CYS A 527 2.60 24.54 -8.35
N PRO A 528 2.35 25.10 -7.15
CA PRO A 528 3.04 26.31 -6.68
C PRO A 528 4.56 26.17 -6.76
N GLU A 529 5.28 27.28 -6.96
CA GLU A 529 6.75 27.27 -7.12
C GLU A 529 7.48 26.79 -5.85
N GLU A 530 6.86 26.98 -4.69
CA GLU A 530 7.35 26.54 -3.38
C GLU A 530 7.21 25.03 -3.17
N LEU A 531 6.38 24.36 -3.98
CA LEU A 531 6.16 22.92 -3.91
C LEU A 531 6.87 22.21 -5.06
N ARG A 532 7.46 21.05 -4.74
CA ARG A 532 8.07 20.17 -5.73
C ARG A 532 7.39 18.81 -5.68
N ILE A 533 7.00 18.31 -6.84
CA ILE A 533 6.51 16.94 -6.99
C ILE A 533 7.68 15.97 -6.74
N VAL A 534 7.55 15.11 -5.72
CA VAL A 534 8.57 14.10 -5.37
C VAL A 534 8.21 12.74 -5.97
N ASN A 535 6.97 12.31 -5.80
CA ASN A 535 6.45 11.04 -6.30
C ASN A 535 4.99 11.22 -6.73
N VAL A 536 4.59 10.53 -7.80
CA VAL A 536 3.20 10.44 -8.24
C VAL A 536 2.96 9.01 -8.68
N SER A 537 1.78 8.47 -8.38
CA SER A 537 1.42 7.12 -8.81
C SER A 537 -0.06 7.08 -9.12
N LEU A 538 -0.41 6.64 -10.33
CA LEU A 538 -1.78 6.37 -10.70
C LEU A 538 -2.22 5.04 -10.08
N GLN A 539 -3.36 5.05 -9.39
CA GLN A 539 -3.97 3.89 -8.77
C GLN A 539 -5.42 3.79 -9.23
N ILE A 540 -5.87 2.57 -9.53
CA ILE A 540 -7.28 2.29 -9.78
C ILE A 540 -7.85 1.77 -8.46
N LEU A 541 -8.65 2.57 -7.74
CA LEU A 541 -9.22 2.17 -6.45
C LEU A 541 -10.69 1.76 -6.61
N SER A 542 -10.95 0.47 -6.52
CA SER A 542 -12.29 -0.09 -6.65
C SER A 542 -13.14 0.15 -5.40
N ALA A 543 -13.83 1.28 -5.35
CA ALA A 543 -14.95 1.43 -4.42
C ALA A 543 -16.23 1.77 -5.18
N GLY A 544 -16.72 0.76 -5.90
CA GLY A 544 -18.10 0.65 -6.40
C GLY A 544 -18.51 1.58 -7.53
N LEU A 545 -17.69 2.58 -7.87
CA LEU A 545 -17.93 3.52 -8.96
C LEU A 545 -16.62 4.05 -9.59
N GLY A 546 -15.56 3.24 -9.65
CA GLY A 546 -14.28 3.69 -10.21
C GLY A 546 -13.60 4.73 -9.35
N ARG A 547 -12.42 4.42 -8.88
CA ARG A 547 -11.45 5.46 -8.58
C ARG A 547 -10.23 5.14 -9.41
#